data_AF-A0A9Q0ST36-F1
#
_entry.id   AF-A0A9Q0ST36-F1
#
_cell.length_a   1.000
_cell.length_b   1.000
_cell.length_c   1.000
_cell.angle_alpha   90.00
_cell.angle_beta   90.00
_cell.angle_gamma   90.00
#
_symmetry.space_group_name_H-M   'P 1'
#
loop_
_entity.id
_entity.type
_entity.pdbx_description
1 polymer ?
#
loop_
_entity_poly.entity_id
_entity_poly.type
_entity_poly.pdbx_seq_one_letter_code
_entity_poly.pdbx_strand_id
1 'polypeptide(L)' 'MAPFAGTTQKCKACEKTVYLVDQLTADDRVYHKACFRCHHCKGTLK' A
#
# COMPACT_ATOMS: atom_id res chain seq x y z
N MET A 1 -8.69 -26.12 -1.12
CA MET A 1 -7.84 -25.48 -2.17
C MET A 1 -7.55 -24.06 -1.70
N ALA A 2 -6.40 -23.82 -1.06
CA ALA A 2 -5.97 -22.47 -0.74
C ALA A 2 -5.26 -21.90 -1.98
N PRO A 3 -5.74 -20.80 -2.58
CA PRO A 3 -5.00 -20.17 -3.67
C PRO A 3 -3.70 -19.63 -3.07
N PHE A 4 -2.56 -20.12 -3.56
CA PHE A 4 -1.27 -19.50 -3.33
C PHE A 4 -1.29 -18.12 -4.02
N ALA A 5 -1.85 -17.13 -3.32
CA ALA A 5 -1.75 -15.75 -3.69
C ALA A 5 -0.30 -15.34 -3.49
N GLY A 6 0.52 -15.46 -4.54
CA GLY A 6 1.84 -14.85 -4.59
C GLY A 6 1.70 -13.44 -4.04
N THR A 7 2.44 -13.12 -2.97
CA THR A 7 2.22 -12.00 -2.05
C THR A 7 2.46 -10.65 -2.73
N THR A 8 1.61 -10.35 -3.70
CA THR A 8 1.53 -9.09 -4.42
C THR A 8 0.56 -8.23 -3.63
N GLN A 9 1.08 -7.70 -2.53
CA GLN A 9 0.29 -6.87 -1.62
C GLN A 9 -0.33 -5.71 -2.43
N LYS A 10 -1.63 -5.46 -2.25
CA LYS A 10 -2.33 -4.39 -2.98
C LYS A 10 -2.38 -3.14 -2.12
N CYS A 11 -2.21 -1.99 -2.75
CA CYS A 11 -2.33 -0.71 -2.09
C CYS A 11 -3.77 -0.49 -1.66
N LYS A 12 -4.00 -0.24 -0.38
CA LYS A 12 -5.33 0.08 0.15
C LYS A 12 -5.86 1.43 -0.34
N ALA A 13 -5.00 2.30 -0.89
CA ALA A 13 -5.36 3.63 -1.36
C ALA A 13 -5.64 3.74 -2.86
N CYS A 14 -5.03 2.90 -3.70
CA CYS A 14 -5.23 2.92 -5.15
C CYS A 14 -5.49 1.55 -5.78
N GLU A 15 -5.57 0.50 -4.95
CA GLU A 15 -5.91 -0.89 -5.30
C GLU A 15 -4.96 -1.57 -6.31
N LYS A 16 -3.89 -0.87 -6.71
CA LYS A 16 -2.81 -1.38 -7.52
C LYS A 16 -1.87 -2.27 -6.71
N THR A 17 -1.22 -3.18 -7.42
CA THR A 17 -0.15 -4.01 -6.91
C THR A 17 0.99 -3.13 -6.36
N VAL A 18 1.35 -3.37 -5.11
CA VAL A 18 2.46 -2.72 -4.41
C VAL A 18 3.64 -3.66 -4.47
N TYR A 19 4.67 -3.21 -5.16
CA TYR A 19 5.95 -3.88 -5.19
C TYR A 19 6.70 -3.59 -3.90
N LEU A 20 7.59 -4.50 -3.49
CA LEU A 20 8.48 -4.34 -2.33
C LEU A 20 9.22 -2.98 -2.34
N VAL A 21 9.58 -2.48 -3.53
CA VAL A 21 10.27 -1.19 -3.71
C VAL A 21 9.45 0.02 -3.24
N ASP A 22 8.13 -0.10 -3.32
CA ASP A 22 7.16 0.94 -2.98
C ASP A 22 6.29 0.54 -1.79
N GLN A 23 6.59 -0.60 -1.16
CA GLN A 23 5.79 -1.18 -0.09
C GLN A 23 5.95 -0.39 1.19
N LEU A 24 4.85 0.26 1.58
CA LEU A 24 4.71 0.91 2.86
C LEU A 24 3.64 0.18 3.66
N THR A 25 4.02 -0.45 4.76
CA THR A 25 3.07 -1.06 5.69
C THR A 25 2.77 -0.06 6.80
N ALA A 26 1.49 0.28 6.99
CA ALA A 26 1.01 1.16 8.03
C ALA A 26 -0.31 0.58 8.57
N ASP A 27 -0.42 0.45 9.90
CA ASP A 27 -1.65 -0.04 10.57
C ASP A 27 -2.15 -1.37 9.97
N ASP A 28 -1.23 -2.33 9.81
CA ASP A 28 -1.46 -3.66 9.21
C ASP A 28 -1.96 -3.63 7.75
N ARG A 29 -1.85 -2.48 7.07
CA ARG A 29 -2.28 -2.29 5.68
C ARG A 29 -1.13 -1.84 4.82
N VAL A 30 -1.18 -2.22 3.55
CA VAL A 30 -0.14 -1.91 2.58
C VAL A 30 -0.56 -0.77 1.68
N TYR A 31 0.37 0.14 1.46
CA TYR A 31 0.24 1.32 0.65
C TYR A 31 1.47 1.48 -0.23
N HIS A 32 1.35 2.21 -1.33
CA HIS A 32 2.54 2.75 -2.00
C HIS A 32 3.10 3.88 -1.15
N LYS A 33 4.43 4.05 -1.16
CA LYS A 33 5.09 5.18 -0.51
C LYS A 33 4.56 6.52 -1.03
N ALA A 34 4.23 6.57 -2.33
CA ALA A 34 3.58 7.74 -2.95
C ALA A 34 2.07 7.88 -2.64
N CYS A 35 1.38 6.80 -2.26
CA CYS A 35 -0.06 6.81 -1.98
C CYS A 35 -0.40 7.04 -0.51
N PHE A 36 0.58 7.01 0.39
CA PHE A 36 0.40 7.31 1.81
C PHE A 36 0.30 8.83 2.04
N ARG A 37 -0.86 9.38 1.69
CA ARG A 37 -1.20 10.79 1.85
C ARG A 37 -2.24 10.96 2.95
N CYS A 38 -2.00 11.87 3.87
CA CYS A 38 -2.93 12.12 4.96
C CYS A 38 -4.18 12.83 4.45
N HIS A 39 -5.37 12.27 4.71
CA HIS A 39 -6.63 12.91 4.31
C HIS A 39 -6.90 14.20 5.12
N HIS A 40 -6.42 14.26 6.36
CA HIS A 40 -6.54 15.43 7.23
C HIS A 40 -5.59 16.56 6.86
N CYS A 41 -4.33 16.24 6.53
CA CYS A 41 -3.32 17.27 6.26
C CYS A 41 -3.14 17.60 4.78
N LYS A 42 -3.71 16.80 3.86
CA LYS A 42 -3.45 16.83 2.39
C LYS A 42 -1.96 16.77 2.00
N GLY A 43 -1.05 16.58 2.97
CA GLY A 43 0.37 16.43 2.77
C GLY A 43 0.71 15.00 2.37
N THR A 44 1.49 14.87 1.29
CA THR A 44 2.21 13.64 0.95
C THR A 44 3.26 13.41 2.03
N LEU A 45 3.10 12.36 2.84
CA LEU A 45 4.14 11.91 3.77
C LEU A 45 5.28 11.33 2.91
N LYS A 46 6.32 12.13 2.66
CA LYS A 46 7.55 11.71 1.99
C LYS A 46 8.57 11.24 3.01
#